data_AF-A0A6A4MD50-F1
#
_entry.id   AF-A0A6A4MD50-F1
#
_cell.length_a   1.000
_cell.length_b   1.000
_cell.length_c   1.000
_cell.angle_alpha   90.00
_cell.angle_beta   90.00
_cell.angle_gamma   90.00
#
_symmetry.space_group_name_H-M   'P 1'
#
loop_
_entity.id
_entity.type
_entity.pdbx_description
1 polymer ?
#
loop_
_entity_poly.entity_id
_entity_poly.type
_entity_poly.pdbx_seq_one_letter_code
_entity_poly.pdbx_strand_id
1 'polypeptide(L)'
;MASQSVVGFVGLVELSLELAASLLRSGYGVQAFETCSPLLDEFTKQGGISCTSPVEAGKDVIALVLLISHADQINDILFGHESALKGLQKDAVIILHSTILPAHIQKMIASGSSAMCEKLYVFDGEHGAGSKIKMVAELLEGIHFVASVEAISLGAQAGIHPWILYDIISNAAGNSW
;
A
#
# COMPACT_ATOMS: atom_id res chain seq x y z
N MET A 1 32.47 -3.96 7.33
CA MET A 1 31.10 -4.05 7.87
C MET A 1 30.20 -3.45 6.80
N ALA A 2 29.34 -4.24 6.16
CA ALA A 2 28.41 -3.69 5.17
C ALA A 2 27.47 -2.74 5.90
N SER A 3 27.28 -1.52 5.39
CA SER A 3 26.29 -0.59 5.94
C SER A 3 24.93 -1.27 5.88
N GLN A 4 24.21 -1.30 6.99
CA GLN A 4 22.85 -1.81 7.04
C GLN A 4 21.97 -0.97 6.11
N SER A 5 21.43 -1.58 5.05
CA SER A 5 20.55 -0.87 4.12
C SER A 5 19.26 -0.45 4.81
N VAL A 6 18.86 0.80 4.63
CA VAL A 6 17.68 1.39 5.29
C VAL A 6 16.52 1.55 4.30
N VAL A 7 15.33 1.16 4.71
CA VAL A 7 14.08 1.34 3.96
C VAL A 7 13.18 2.34 4.70
N GLY A 8 12.70 3.34 3.97
CA GLY A 8 11.78 4.35 4.47
C GLY A 8 10.33 3.97 4.20
N PHE A 9 9.44 4.29 5.12
CA PHE A 9 7.99 4.18 4.96
C PHE A 9 7.32 5.54 5.21
N VAL A 10 6.39 5.90 4.34
CA VAL A 10 5.51 7.06 4.54
C VAL A 10 4.07 6.58 4.44
N GLY A 11 3.37 6.65 5.56
CA GLY A 11 2.08 6.01 5.73
C GLY A 11 2.21 4.56 6.20
N LEU A 12 1.89 4.32 7.47
CA LEU A 12 1.76 3.01 8.06
C LEU A 12 0.28 2.66 8.26
N VAL A 13 -0.11 1.54 7.67
CA VAL A 13 -1.34 0.80 7.95
C VAL A 13 -0.95 -0.59 8.41
N GLU A 14 -1.89 -1.38 8.92
CA GLU A 14 -1.64 -2.73 9.44
C GLU A 14 -0.85 -3.61 8.45
N LEU A 15 -1.19 -3.55 7.16
CA LEU A 15 -0.47 -4.28 6.11
C LEU A 15 0.98 -3.80 5.91
N SER A 16 1.24 -2.48 5.91
CA SER A 16 2.61 -1.99 5.76
C SER A 16 3.44 -2.14 7.03
N LEU A 17 2.80 -2.20 8.19
CA LEU A 17 3.46 -2.56 9.44
C LEU A 17 4.02 -3.99 9.37
N GLU A 18 3.25 -4.96 8.84
CA GLU A 18 3.75 -6.33 8.65
C GLU A 18 4.92 -6.40 7.65
N LEU A 19 4.86 -5.61 6.58
CA LEU A 19 5.96 -5.51 5.61
C LEU A 19 7.21 -4.91 6.25
N ALA A 20 7.07 -3.80 6.98
CA ALA A 20 8.15 -3.14 7.71
C ALA A 20 8.77 -4.09 8.76
N ALA A 21 7.93 -4.82 9.49
CA ALA A 21 8.32 -5.86 10.43
C ALA A 21 9.12 -6.99 9.75
N SER A 22 8.71 -7.42 8.56
CA SER A 22 9.42 -8.43 7.78
C SER A 22 10.82 -7.99 7.36
N LEU A 23 10.95 -6.72 6.95
CA LEU A 23 12.24 -6.12 6.61
C LEU A 23 13.16 -6.02 7.85
N LEU A 24 12.63 -5.60 9.00
CA LEU A 24 13.37 -5.58 10.27
C LEU A 24 13.87 -6.98 10.65
N ARG A 25 13.02 -8.01 10.57
CA ARG A 25 13.42 -9.41 10.81
C ARG A 25 14.49 -9.91 9.84
N SER A 26 14.53 -9.37 8.63
CA SER A 26 15.52 -9.71 7.60
C SER A 26 16.84 -8.93 7.76
N GLY A 27 16.96 -8.08 8.78
CA GLY A 27 18.18 -7.34 9.12
C GLY A 27 18.30 -5.96 8.46
N TYR A 28 17.27 -5.46 7.78
CA TYR A 28 17.25 -4.09 7.25
C TYR A 28 17.00 -3.09 8.37
N GLY A 29 17.53 -1.88 8.23
CA GLY A 29 17.06 -0.73 9.01
C GLY A 29 15.74 -0.27 8.43
N VAL A 30 14.75 0.04 9.27
CA VAL A 30 13.47 0.56 8.78
C VAL A 30 13.09 1.80 9.57
N GLN A 31 12.74 2.85 8.85
CA GLN A 31 12.27 4.11 9.42
C GLN A 31 10.92 4.48 8.80
N ALA A 32 10.02 5.07 9.59
CA ALA A 32 8.67 5.33 9.14
C ALA A 32 8.10 6.65 9.67
N PHE A 33 7.39 7.37 8.81
CA PHE A 33 6.53 8.47 9.19
C PHE A 33 5.07 8.07 9.03
N GLU A 34 4.28 8.26 10.09
CA GLU A 34 2.83 8.05 10.12
C GLU A 34 2.19 9.08 11.05
N THR A 35 0.98 9.51 10.72
CA THR A 35 0.14 10.42 11.52
C THR A 35 -0.63 9.71 12.64
N CYS A 36 -0.91 8.42 12.50
CA CYS A 36 -1.58 7.54 13.46
C CYS A 36 -0.61 6.95 14.49
N SER A 37 -0.67 7.42 15.75
CA SER A 37 0.26 7.03 16.83
C SER A 37 0.22 5.54 17.24
N PRO A 38 -0.92 4.82 17.30
CA PRO A 38 -0.93 3.43 17.77
C PRO A 38 -0.07 2.45 16.94
N LEU A 39 0.01 2.67 15.63
CA LEU A 39 0.81 1.81 14.74
C LEU A 39 2.31 2.10 14.87
N LEU A 40 2.69 3.35 15.16
CA LEU A 40 4.08 3.72 15.44
C LEU A 40 4.59 3.09 16.73
N ASP A 41 3.75 3.00 17.77
CA ASP A 41 4.13 2.34 19.02
C ASP A 41 4.45 0.86 18.79
N GLU A 42 3.67 0.17 17.96
CA GLU A 42 3.94 -1.23 17.62
C GLU A 42 5.18 -1.36 16.72
N PHE A 43 5.32 -0.49 15.73
CA PHE A 43 6.48 -0.46 14.85
C PHE A 43 7.81 -0.26 15.61
N THR A 44 7.82 0.68 16.55
CA THR A 44 9.03 0.98 17.35
C THR A 44 9.39 -0.15 18.30
N LYS A 45 8.41 -0.86 18.90
CA LYS A 45 8.67 -2.08 19.70
C LYS A 45 9.39 -3.16 18.90
N GLN A 46 9.15 -3.23 17.60
CA GLN A 46 9.79 -4.19 16.70
C GLN A 46 11.19 -3.75 16.22
N GLY A 47 11.68 -2.59 16.69
CA GLY A 47 12.99 -2.04 16.35
C GLY A 47 12.97 -1.04 15.19
N GLY A 48 11.78 -0.60 14.76
CA GLY A 48 11.62 0.46 13.78
C GLY A 48 11.95 1.84 14.33
N ILE A 49 12.37 2.76 13.45
CA ILE A 49 12.69 4.15 13.79
C ILE A 49 11.51 5.04 13.39
N SER A 50 10.84 5.66 14.36
CA SER A 50 9.79 6.65 14.10
C SER A 50 10.39 7.97 13.64
N CYS A 51 9.85 8.52 12.55
CA CYS A 51 10.20 9.82 12.00
C CYS A 51 9.11 10.86 12.32
N THR A 52 9.51 12.13 12.38
CA THR A 52 8.64 13.27 12.67
C THR A 52 8.09 13.94 11.41
N SER A 53 8.64 13.61 10.24
CA SER A 53 8.20 14.15 8.95
C SER A 53 8.45 13.15 7.80
N PRO A 54 7.75 13.31 6.65
CA PRO A 54 8.04 12.53 5.44
C PRO A 54 9.48 12.72 4.93
N VAL A 55 10.04 13.92 5.09
CA VAL A 55 11.43 14.24 4.70
C VAL A 55 12.42 13.36 5.47
N GLU A 56 12.21 13.25 6.78
CA GLU A 56 13.05 12.43 7.65
C GLU A 56 12.92 10.95 7.30
N ALA A 57 11.72 10.46 7.01
CA ALA A 57 11.50 9.08 6.57
C ALA A 57 12.17 8.75 5.23
N GLY A 58 12.35 9.75 4.34
CA GLY A 58 13.07 9.60 3.08
C GLY A 58 14.60 9.71 3.19
N LYS A 59 15.14 10.08 4.36
CA LYS A 59 16.56 10.39 4.52
C LYS A 59 17.44 9.14 4.57
N ASP A 60 18.50 9.12 3.75
CA ASP A 60 19.52 8.05 3.72
C ASP A 60 18.95 6.63 3.49
N VAL A 61 17.81 6.55 2.79
CA VAL A 61 17.15 5.27 2.45
C VAL A 61 17.50 4.82 1.04
N ILE A 62 17.60 3.50 0.85
CA ILE A 62 17.78 2.89 -0.49
C ILE A 62 16.45 2.74 -1.23
N ALA A 63 15.35 2.66 -0.48
CA ALA A 63 14.00 2.58 -1.01
C ALA A 63 13.02 3.29 -0.07
N LEU A 64 12.01 3.94 -0.65
CA LEU A 64 10.92 4.61 0.05
C LEU A 64 9.59 4.00 -0.38
N VAL A 65 8.87 3.42 0.57
CA VAL A 65 7.55 2.82 0.37
C VAL A 65 6.48 3.81 0.82
N LEU A 66 5.55 4.15 -0.08
CA LEU A 66 4.44 5.06 0.20
C LEU A 66 3.12 4.29 0.24
N LEU A 67 2.42 4.36 1.38
CA LEU A 67 1.07 3.85 1.55
C LEU A 67 0.18 4.96 2.12
N ILE A 68 -0.50 5.69 1.25
CA ILE A 68 -1.32 6.83 1.63
C ILE A 68 -2.74 6.55 1.17
N SER A 69 -3.68 6.55 2.11
CA SER A 69 -5.09 6.21 1.89
C SER A 69 -5.86 7.26 1.08
N HIS A 70 -5.30 8.47 0.93
CA HIS A 70 -5.96 9.59 0.23
C HIS A 70 -5.09 10.16 -0.88
N ALA A 71 -5.58 10.08 -2.12
CA ALA A 71 -4.87 10.51 -3.32
C ALA A 71 -4.43 11.99 -3.27
N ASP A 72 -5.19 12.85 -2.61
CA ASP A 72 -4.89 14.28 -2.48
C ASP A 72 -3.63 14.53 -1.64
N GLN A 73 -3.38 13.70 -0.62
CA GLN A 73 -2.22 13.83 0.26
C GLN A 73 -0.92 13.37 -0.43
N ILE A 74 -0.99 12.49 -1.42
CA ILE A 74 0.18 11.96 -2.12
C ILE A 74 0.95 13.08 -2.81
N ASN A 75 0.25 14.02 -3.43
CA ASN A 75 0.91 15.13 -4.11
C ASN A 75 1.63 16.05 -3.14
N ASP A 76 1.06 16.34 -1.97
CA ASP A 76 1.71 17.19 -0.98
C ASP A 76 2.88 16.46 -0.31
N ILE A 77 2.75 15.17 -0.04
CA ILE A 77 3.82 14.33 0.54
C ILE A 77 4.98 14.14 -0.44
N LEU A 78 4.72 14.05 -1.74
CA LEU A 78 5.77 13.87 -2.76
C LEU A 78 6.30 15.19 -3.34
N PHE A 79 5.45 16.20 -3.54
CA PHE A 79 5.80 17.42 -4.27
C PHE A 79 5.60 18.71 -3.46
N GLY A 80 5.03 18.62 -2.26
CA GLY A 80 4.80 19.76 -1.39
C GLY A 80 6.07 20.31 -0.73
N HIS A 81 5.87 21.26 0.19
CA HIS A 81 6.98 21.96 0.85
C HIS A 81 7.81 21.03 1.75
N GLU A 82 7.20 20.07 2.44
CA GLU A 82 7.87 19.07 3.27
C GLU A 82 7.86 17.69 2.60
N SER A 83 8.24 17.64 1.32
CA SER A 83 8.14 16.41 0.56
C SER A 83 9.19 15.37 0.93
N ALA A 84 8.77 14.10 0.96
CA ALA A 84 9.66 12.96 1.18
C ALA A 84 10.80 12.90 0.15
N LEU A 85 10.58 13.44 -1.06
CA LEU A 85 11.59 13.54 -2.11
C LEU A 85 12.82 14.36 -1.73
N LYS A 86 12.66 15.38 -0.87
CA LYS A 86 13.79 16.21 -0.43
C LYS A 86 14.77 15.45 0.46
N GLY A 87 14.33 14.35 1.08
CA GLY A 87 15.19 13.47 1.87
C GLY A 87 15.94 12.41 1.05
N LEU A 88 15.46 12.10 -0.16
CA LEU A 88 15.96 10.97 -0.94
C LEU A 88 17.36 11.23 -1.50
N GLN A 89 18.19 10.19 -1.45
CA GLN A 89 19.47 10.17 -2.14
C GLN A 89 19.28 9.91 -3.64
N LYS A 90 20.28 10.29 -4.44
CA LYS A 90 20.36 9.93 -5.85
C LYS A 90 20.31 8.39 -5.97
N ASP A 91 19.50 7.88 -6.89
CA ASP A 91 19.25 6.45 -7.15
C ASP A 91 18.36 5.70 -6.15
N ALA A 92 17.74 6.39 -5.17
CA ALA A 92 16.75 5.77 -4.30
C ALA A 92 15.49 5.34 -5.06
N VAL A 93 14.94 4.17 -4.74
CA VAL A 93 13.74 3.62 -5.40
C VAL A 93 12.48 4.04 -4.64
N ILE A 94 11.47 4.54 -5.36
CA ILE A 94 10.16 4.85 -4.78
C ILE A 94 9.16 3.76 -5.15
N ILE A 95 8.53 3.17 -4.13
CA ILE A 95 7.51 2.13 -4.27
C ILE A 95 6.18 2.72 -3.80
N LEU A 96 5.24 2.88 -4.73
CA LEU A 96 3.90 3.35 -4.42
C LEU A 96 2.96 2.16 -4.23
N HIS A 97 2.54 1.93 -2.99
CA HIS A 97 1.70 0.81 -2.60
C HIS A 97 0.34 1.30 -2.08
N SER A 98 -0.30 2.18 -2.85
CA SER A 98 -1.59 2.81 -2.52
C SER A 98 -2.62 2.50 -3.61
N THR A 99 -3.89 2.32 -3.22
CA THR A 99 -5.00 2.19 -4.18
C THR A 99 -5.36 3.58 -4.73
N ILE A 100 -4.85 3.89 -5.92
CA ILE A 100 -5.11 5.15 -6.59
C ILE A 100 -5.58 4.95 -8.03
N LEU A 101 -6.41 5.88 -8.51
CA LEU A 101 -6.88 5.82 -9.89
C LEU A 101 -5.68 5.93 -10.87
N PRO A 102 -5.67 5.15 -11.96
CA PRO A 102 -4.62 5.21 -12.98
C PRO A 102 -4.37 6.62 -13.52
N ALA A 103 -5.42 7.44 -13.67
CA ALA A 103 -5.32 8.83 -14.12
C ALA A 103 -4.48 9.70 -13.16
N HIS A 104 -4.50 9.43 -11.85
CA HIS A 104 -3.68 10.14 -10.88
C HIS A 104 -2.21 9.72 -10.99
N ILE A 105 -1.91 8.44 -11.22
CA ILE A 105 -0.54 7.97 -11.50
C ILE A 105 0.03 8.66 -12.74
N GLN A 106 -0.75 8.72 -13.83
CA GLN A 106 -0.31 9.36 -15.07
C GLN A 106 -0.02 10.84 -14.88
N LYS A 107 -0.89 11.57 -14.17
CA LYS A 107 -0.66 12.97 -13.81
C LYS A 107 0.60 13.14 -12.95
N MET A 108 0.80 12.26 -11.96
CA MET A 108 1.94 12.30 -11.06
C MET A 108 3.26 12.10 -11.82
N ILE A 109 3.31 11.15 -12.74
CA ILE A 109 4.48 10.89 -13.60
C ILE A 109 4.75 12.08 -14.52
N ALA A 110 3.70 12.68 -15.10
CA ALA A 110 3.82 13.85 -15.96
C ALA A 110 4.36 15.08 -15.18
N SER A 111 3.86 15.32 -13.97
CA SER A 111 4.31 16.41 -13.09
C SER A 111 5.71 16.17 -12.51
N GLY A 112 6.04 14.91 -12.20
CA GLY A 112 7.29 14.50 -11.57
C GLY A 112 8.48 14.40 -12.54
N SER A 113 8.25 14.22 -13.83
CA SER A 113 9.33 14.07 -14.83
C SER A 113 10.26 15.29 -14.95
N SER A 114 9.81 16.49 -14.51
CA SER A 114 10.66 17.70 -14.46
C SER A 114 11.43 17.84 -13.14
N ALA A 115 10.93 17.26 -12.04
CA ALA A 115 11.42 17.54 -10.68
C ALA A 115 12.05 16.33 -9.96
N MET A 116 11.81 15.08 -10.39
CA MET A 116 12.05 13.90 -9.56
C MET A 116 13.30 13.08 -9.86
N CYS A 117 13.80 12.98 -11.09
CA CYS A 117 14.84 11.99 -11.41
C CYS A 117 15.58 12.29 -12.73
N GLU A 118 16.88 12.00 -12.76
CA GLU A 118 17.68 11.95 -14.00
C GLU A 118 17.28 10.73 -14.86
N LYS A 119 16.67 9.69 -14.24
CA LYS A 119 16.09 8.51 -14.89
C LYS A 119 14.94 7.94 -14.06
N LEU A 120 13.73 7.93 -14.63
CA LEU A 120 12.57 7.21 -14.09
C LEU A 120 12.62 5.76 -14.59
N TYR A 121 12.87 4.79 -13.70
CA TYR A 121 12.79 3.37 -14.05
C TYR A 121 11.33 2.91 -13.97
N VAL A 122 10.67 2.92 -15.12
CA VAL A 122 9.35 2.31 -15.31
C VAL A 122 9.56 0.83 -15.61
N PHE A 123 9.03 -0.05 -14.75
CA PHE A 123 8.99 -1.48 -15.05
C PHE A 123 8.04 -1.73 -16.22
N ASP A 124 8.48 -2.54 -17.19
CA ASP A 124 7.82 -2.69 -18.48
C ASP A 124 6.41 -3.28 -18.34
N GLY A 125 5.41 -2.47 -18.71
CA GLY A 125 3.98 -2.69 -18.50
C GLY A 125 3.19 -1.38 -18.69
N GLU A 126 1.87 -1.46 -18.91
CA GLU A 126 1.06 -0.24 -19.04
C GLU A 126 1.06 0.54 -17.70
N HIS A 127 1.34 1.84 -17.73
CA HIS A 127 1.30 2.68 -16.52
C HIS A 127 -0.05 2.54 -15.79
N GLY A 128 0.01 2.25 -14.50
CA GLY A 128 -1.18 2.00 -13.69
C GLY A 128 -1.86 0.67 -13.95
N ALA A 129 -1.26 -0.28 -14.68
CA ALA A 129 -1.79 -1.63 -14.86
C ALA A 129 -2.09 -2.32 -13.53
N GLY A 130 -1.18 -2.21 -12.55
CA GLY A 130 -1.41 -2.72 -11.19
C GLY A 130 -2.66 -2.10 -10.55
N SER A 131 -2.82 -0.77 -10.63
CA SER A 131 -4.01 -0.07 -10.15
C SER A 131 -5.28 -0.47 -10.91
N LYS A 132 -5.21 -0.62 -12.24
CA LYS A 132 -6.35 -1.08 -13.06
C LYS A 132 -6.78 -2.49 -12.67
N ILE A 133 -5.82 -3.42 -12.54
CA ILE A 133 -6.08 -4.79 -12.11
C ILE A 133 -6.66 -4.80 -10.70
N LYS A 134 -6.13 -3.98 -9.78
CA LYS A 134 -6.66 -3.83 -8.42
C LYS A 134 -8.11 -3.31 -8.43
N MET A 135 -8.43 -2.31 -9.26
CA MET A 135 -9.80 -1.84 -9.43
C MET A 135 -10.75 -2.94 -9.95
N VAL A 136 -10.28 -3.79 -10.88
CA VAL A 136 -11.06 -4.95 -11.35
C VAL A 136 -11.25 -5.97 -10.23
N ALA A 137 -10.19 -6.27 -9.47
CA ALA A 137 -10.26 -7.20 -8.35
C ALA A 137 -11.22 -6.72 -7.25
N GLU A 138 -11.16 -5.44 -6.87
CA GLU A 138 -12.07 -4.84 -5.87
C GLU A 138 -13.52 -4.79 -6.37
N LEU A 139 -13.76 -4.57 -7.67
CA LEU A 139 -15.09 -4.67 -8.25
C LEU A 139 -15.65 -6.10 -8.13
N LEU A 140 -14.84 -7.11 -8.45
CA LEU A 140 -15.25 -8.52 -8.33
C LEU A 140 -15.51 -8.90 -6.88
N GLU A 141 -14.69 -8.43 -5.94
CA GLU A 141 -14.90 -8.61 -4.49
C GLU A 141 -16.26 -8.06 -4.07
N GLY A 142 -16.61 -6.84 -4.49
CA GLY A 142 -17.93 -6.24 -4.23
C GLY A 142 -19.08 -7.04 -4.84
N ILE A 143 -18.94 -7.54 -6.07
CA ILE A 143 -19.95 -8.38 -6.73
C ILE A 143 -20.13 -9.71 -5.98
N HIS A 144 -19.04 -10.39 -5.63
CA HIS A 144 -19.09 -11.65 -4.90
C HIS A 144 -19.72 -11.48 -3.51
N PHE A 145 -19.42 -10.38 -2.83
CA PHE A 145 -20.04 -10.06 -1.54
C PHE A 145 -21.55 -9.91 -1.65
N VAL A 146 -22.05 -9.10 -2.59
CA VAL A 146 -23.49 -8.90 -2.81
C VAL A 146 -24.16 -10.21 -3.24
N ALA A 147 -23.57 -10.94 -4.20
CA ALA A 147 -24.11 -12.21 -4.67
C ALA A 147 -24.20 -13.26 -3.55
N SER A 148 -23.19 -13.32 -2.67
CA SER A 148 -23.19 -14.23 -1.51
C SER A 148 -24.30 -13.89 -0.53
N VAL A 149 -24.49 -12.60 -0.23
CA VAL A 149 -25.58 -12.13 0.66
C VAL A 149 -26.95 -12.46 0.07
N GLU A 150 -27.15 -12.22 -1.23
CA GLU A 150 -28.41 -12.56 -1.92
C GLU A 150 -28.68 -14.06 -1.93
N ALA A 151 -27.66 -14.89 -2.21
CA ALA A 151 -27.79 -16.35 -2.21
C ALA A 151 -28.14 -16.89 -0.82
N ILE A 152 -27.48 -16.40 0.24
CA ILE A 152 -27.78 -16.77 1.63
C ILE A 152 -29.21 -16.33 2.01
N SER A 153 -29.60 -15.11 1.65
CA SER A 153 -30.94 -14.57 1.93
C SER A 153 -32.04 -15.38 1.24
N LEU A 154 -31.85 -15.72 -0.03
CA LEU A 154 -32.80 -16.54 -0.79
C LEU A 154 -32.95 -17.94 -0.18
N GLY A 155 -31.85 -18.60 0.17
CA GLY A 155 -31.90 -19.92 0.80
C GLY A 155 -32.52 -19.88 2.20
N ALA A 156 -32.27 -18.82 2.97
CA ALA A 156 -32.92 -18.61 4.27
C ALA A 156 -34.44 -18.42 4.13
N GLN A 157 -34.89 -17.65 3.13
CA GLN A 157 -36.33 -17.50 2.82
C GLN A 157 -36.96 -18.82 2.36
N ALA A 158 -36.19 -19.71 1.74
CA ALA A 158 -36.60 -21.07 1.40
C ALA A 158 -36.59 -22.04 2.60
N GLY A 159 -36.27 -21.57 3.81
CA GLY A 159 -36.25 -22.37 5.04
C GLY A 159 -34.96 -23.15 5.28
N ILE A 160 -33.89 -22.88 4.54
CA ILE A 160 -32.58 -23.50 4.73
C ILE A 160 -31.77 -22.67 5.71
N HIS A 161 -31.21 -23.31 6.74
CA HIS A 161 -30.38 -22.62 7.71
C HIS A 161 -29.11 -22.05 7.05
N PRO A 162 -28.72 -20.78 7.28
CA PRO A 162 -27.59 -20.14 6.60
C PRO A 162 -26.25 -20.89 6.66
N TRP A 163 -25.96 -21.55 7.80
CA TRP A 163 -24.75 -22.36 7.92
C TRP A 163 -24.70 -23.55 6.97
N ILE A 164 -25.84 -24.15 6.64
CA ILE A 164 -25.91 -25.27 5.69
C ILE A 164 -25.60 -24.75 4.28
N LEU A 165 -26.11 -23.56 3.92
CA LEU A 165 -25.79 -22.91 2.65
C LEU A 165 -24.31 -22.57 2.54
N TYR A 166 -23.73 -21.97 3.59
CA TYR A 166 -22.31 -21.66 3.66
C TYR A 166 -21.45 -22.92 3.44
N ASP A 167 -21.68 -23.97 4.23
CA ASP A 167 -20.87 -25.19 4.16
C ASP A 167 -20.94 -25.87 2.78
N ILE A 168 -22.13 -25.98 2.19
CA ILE A 168 -22.29 -26.57 0.86
C ILE A 168 -21.64 -25.69 -0.22
N ILE A 169 -21.91 -24.38 -0.22
CA ILE A 169 -21.44 -23.47 -1.27
C ILE A 169 -19.91 -23.34 -1.23
N SER A 170 -19.32 -23.22 -0.03
CA SER A 170 -17.86 -23.12 0.15
C SER A 170 -17.10 -24.35 -0.34
N ASN A 171 -17.77 -25.50 -0.45
CA ASN A 171 -17.20 -26.74 -0.97
C ASN A 171 -17.68 -27.10 -2.39
N ALA A 172 -18.42 -26.20 -3.04
CA ALA A 172 -18.97 -26.40 -4.39
C ALA A 172 -18.36 -25.43 -5.41
N ALA A 173 -18.74 -25.58 -6.68
CA ALA A 173 -18.30 -24.70 -7.77
C ALA A 173 -18.75 -23.23 -7.61
N GLY A 174 -19.69 -22.96 -6.70
CA GLY A 174 -20.14 -21.61 -6.34
C GLY A 174 -19.31 -20.91 -5.28
N ASN A 175 -18.20 -21.51 -4.83
CA ASN A 175 -17.33 -20.93 -3.80
C ASN A 175 -16.61 -19.65 -4.31
N SER A 176 -16.40 -18.70 -3.40
CA SER A 176 -15.53 -17.53 -3.57
C SER A 176 -14.74 -17.32 -2.28
N TRP A 177 -13.46 -16.92 -2.39
CA TRP A 177 -12.60 -16.60 -1.25
C TRP A 177 -12.95 -15.24 -0.65
#